data_AF-J7Q3J7-F1
#
_entry.id   AF-J7Q3J7-F1
#
_cell.length_a   1.000
_cell.length_b   1.000
_cell.length_c   1.000
_cell.angle_alpha   90.00
_cell.angle_beta   90.00
_cell.angle_gamma   90.00
#
_symmetry.space_group_name_H-M   'P 1'
#
loop_
_entity.id
_entity.type
_entity.pdbx_description
1 polymer ?
#
loop_
_entity_poly.entity_id
_entity_poly.type
_entity_poly.pdbx_seq_one_letter_code
_entity_poly.pdbx_strand_id
1 'polypeptide(L)'
;MFRVSLLPQTAPFVIAGALLAAPAIAQMSSAPSDAPDSPAAAERRATPARARENSDRPLADAPREADERRRIDDRQATDARESLARALRDWSNEEPRVNEGVQRSEIAAYYKKRDYAPIWRDADGFSESAKSALDALRDADRDGLRVNAPAQDSSWSAAGELALSEAVADYAAQASGARVNPATISPDIEERPSVVKPAQALDAIAEAGDGAGARLAAFNPPHPAYAALREKLAELRAARGHPRREAAASHESDAKPITNFASLPEAKAKRVEAEIIANMERWRWEPREMGATRLEVNIPQFETTFTRDNQILFRGRVVVGKKTSPTPVFSDVMPYVIVNPTWTVPESIIEKELEPKTGGKLSKLRARGYKVTYRNGRPIVQQEPGEKNALGRLKFVFPNDLLIYMHDTPQKKLFARAKRAYSHGCVRVQDPFKLAEEVIGRPGFDEKRLKALIGKKERRINLAKPIPVHVEYFTAVVNDDGALKLYDDIYGYSAKVRAALAL
;
A
#
# COMPACT_ATOMS: atom_id res chain seq x y z
N MET A 1 -29.71 -17.88 -10.14
CA MET A 1 -29.85 -17.47 -11.55
C MET A 1 -28.45 -17.35 -12.13
N PHE A 2 -28.25 -18.01 -13.26
CA PHE A 2 -27.05 -18.13 -14.12
C PHE A 2 -25.77 -17.37 -13.72
N ARG A 3 -24.73 -18.15 -13.34
CA ARG A 3 -23.31 -17.78 -13.43
C ARG A 3 -22.90 -17.86 -14.90
N VAL A 4 -22.51 -16.73 -15.49
CA VAL A 4 -21.72 -16.72 -16.72
C VAL A 4 -20.26 -16.63 -16.29
N SER A 5 -19.52 -17.73 -16.42
CA SER A 5 -18.07 -17.75 -16.27
C SER A 5 -17.43 -17.01 -17.44
N LEU A 6 -16.82 -15.86 -17.16
CA LEU A 6 -15.85 -15.25 -18.05
C LEU A 6 -14.46 -15.74 -17.64
N LEU A 7 -13.83 -16.50 -18.54
CA LEU A 7 -12.43 -16.92 -18.45
C LEU A 7 -11.52 -15.68 -18.49
N PRO A 8 -10.43 -15.63 -17.71
CA PRO A 8 -9.44 -14.57 -17.85
C PRO A 8 -8.57 -14.87 -19.08
N GLN A 9 -8.64 -14.00 -20.09
CA GLN A 9 -7.63 -13.97 -21.14
C GLN A 9 -6.37 -13.30 -20.59
N THR A 10 -5.29 -14.07 -20.52
CA THR A 10 -3.93 -13.59 -20.25
C THR A 10 -3.39 -12.91 -21.50
N ALA A 11 -3.13 -11.60 -21.42
CA ALA A 11 -2.30 -10.87 -22.38
C ALA A 11 -0.96 -10.52 -21.70
N PRO A 12 0.18 -10.63 -22.40
CA PRO A 12 1.49 -10.36 -21.82
C PRO A 12 1.70 -8.86 -21.65
N PHE A 13 2.10 -8.45 -20.44
CA PHE A 13 2.59 -7.10 -20.17
C PHE A 13 4.01 -6.96 -20.73
N VAL A 14 4.17 -6.08 -21.73
CA VAL A 14 5.47 -5.57 -22.17
C VAL A 14 5.74 -4.27 -21.41
N ILE A 15 6.79 -4.26 -20.59
CA ILE A 15 7.30 -3.05 -19.95
C ILE A 15 8.07 -2.26 -21.00
N ALA A 16 7.46 -1.22 -21.55
CA ALA A 16 8.16 -0.23 -22.37
C ALA A 16 8.81 0.80 -21.43
N GLY A 17 10.14 0.80 -21.37
CA GLY A 17 10.92 1.79 -20.64
C GLY A 17 10.79 3.18 -21.28
N ALA A 18 10.25 4.13 -20.51
CA ALA A 18 10.28 5.54 -20.87
C ALA A 18 11.63 6.12 -20.44
N LEU A 19 12.53 6.37 -21.40
CA LEU A 19 13.68 7.26 -21.21
C LEU A 19 13.17 8.71 -21.13
N LEU A 20 13.36 9.34 -19.96
CA LEU A 20 13.27 10.79 -19.83
C LEU A 20 14.65 11.40 -20.17
N ALA A 21 14.70 12.14 -21.27
CA ALA A 21 15.86 12.93 -21.68
C ALA A 21 15.97 14.20 -20.81
N ALA A 22 17.15 14.45 -20.25
CA ALA A 22 17.51 15.70 -19.61
C ALA A 22 17.98 16.74 -20.65
N PRO A 23 17.78 18.06 -20.42
CA PRO A 23 18.12 19.07 -21.41
C PRO A 23 19.62 19.41 -21.39
N ALA A 24 20.16 19.64 -22.59
CA ALA A 24 21.53 20.01 -22.86
C ALA A 24 21.85 21.46 -22.42
N ILE A 25 22.98 21.64 -21.73
CA ILE A 25 23.63 22.94 -21.53
C ILE A 25 24.70 23.08 -22.60
N ALA A 26 24.59 24.14 -23.40
CA ALA A 26 25.53 24.49 -24.46
C ALA A 26 26.84 25.05 -23.88
N GLN A 27 27.98 24.46 -24.29
CA GLN A 27 29.31 25.05 -24.15
C GLN A 27 29.63 25.87 -25.41
N MET A 28 30.03 27.13 -25.22
CA MET A 28 30.67 27.95 -26.26
C MET A 28 32.17 28.07 -25.99
N SER A 29 32.93 27.85 -27.05
CA SER A 29 34.38 27.92 -27.22
C SER A 29 34.93 29.35 -27.18
N SER A 30 36.15 29.52 -26.66
CA SER A 30 37.20 30.32 -27.34
C SER A 30 38.58 30.14 -26.68
N ALA A 31 39.60 29.88 -27.50
CA ALA A 31 41.04 30.14 -27.30
C ALA A 31 41.42 31.37 -28.19
N PRO A 32 42.68 31.89 -28.33
CA PRO A 32 44.01 31.30 -28.02
C PRO A 32 45.13 32.32 -27.59
N SER A 33 46.41 31.95 -27.81
CA SER A 33 47.69 32.72 -27.75
C SER A 33 48.40 32.81 -26.39
N ASP A 34 49.73 32.69 -26.23
CA ASP A 34 50.90 32.71 -27.12
C ASP A 34 52.13 32.08 -26.40
N ALA A 35 53.10 31.59 -27.18
CA ALA A 35 54.53 31.42 -26.82
C ALA A 35 55.32 32.58 -27.51
N PRO A 36 56.62 32.90 -27.25
CA PRO A 36 57.74 31.99 -26.90
C PRO A 36 58.86 32.59 -25.98
N ASP A 37 59.86 31.75 -25.65
CA ASP A 37 61.31 31.99 -25.82
C ASP A 37 62.22 31.33 -24.75
N SER A 38 63.25 30.63 -25.24
CA SER A 38 64.41 30.11 -24.50
C SER A 38 65.56 31.14 -24.50
N PRO A 39 66.62 30.98 -23.68
CA PRO A 39 67.81 30.34 -24.25
C PRO A 39 68.67 29.47 -23.31
N ALA A 40 69.19 28.39 -23.90
CA ALA A 40 70.58 27.92 -23.95
C ALA A 40 71.46 27.65 -22.69
N ALA A 41 72.06 26.45 -22.77
CA ALA A 41 73.45 26.08 -22.52
C ALA A 41 73.86 25.53 -21.12
N ALA A 42 74.13 24.22 -21.07
CA ALA A 42 75.48 23.70 -20.84
C ALA A 42 75.52 22.16 -20.98
N GLU A 43 76.22 21.69 -22.01
CA GLU A 43 76.64 20.30 -22.16
C GLU A 43 77.68 19.91 -21.09
N ARG A 44 77.51 18.76 -20.43
CA ARG A 44 78.62 17.95 -19.92
C ARG A 44 78.35 16.45 -20.11
N ARG A 45 79.41 15.77 -20.52
CA ARG A 45 79.48 14.39 -21.04
C ARG A 45 79.23 13.30 -19.98
N ALA A 46 78.44 12.31 -20.40
CA ALA A 46 78.56 10.85 -20.26
C ALA A 46 79.20 10.20 -19.01
N THR A 47 78.42 9.35 -18.33
CA THR A 47 78.78 7.96 -17.96
C THR A 47 77.48 7.15 -17.73
N PRO A 48 77.33 5.90 -18.22
CA PRO A 48 76.05 5.21 -18.23
C PRO A 48 75.82 4.47 -16.90
N ALA A 49 74.78 4.86 -16.16
CA ALA A 49 74.26 4.07 -15.05
C ALA A 49 73.19 3.12 -15.60
N ARG A 50 73.48 1.82 -15.50
CA ARG A 50 72.57 0.68 -15.71
C ARG A 50 71.18 0.97 -15.14
N ALA A 51 70.23 1.29 -16.01
CA ALA A 51 68.82 1.13 -15.71
C ALA A 51 68.56 -0.39 -15.68
N ARG A 52 68.20 -0.91 -14.50
CA ARG A 52 67.55 -2.21 -14.41
C ARG A 52 66.15 -2.02 -15.02
N GLU A 53 66.00 -2.37 -16.28
CA GLU A 53 64.72 -2.85 -16.81
C GLU A 53 64.26 -4.00 -15.90
N ASN A 54 63.30 -3.71 -15.02
CA ASN A 54 62.35 -4.71 -14.56
C ASN A 54 61.06 -4.46 -15.33
N SER A 55 61.11 -4.76 -16.62
CA SER A 55 59.95 -4.84 -17.51
C SER A 55 60.08 -6.10 -18.35
N ASP A 56 60.14 -7.25 -17.68
CA ASP A 56 59.97 -8.56 -18.30
C ASP A 56 58.96 -9.35 -17.46
N ARG A 57 57.67 -9.02 -17.66
CA ARG A 57 56.61 -10.02 -17.57
C ARG A 57 56.17 -10.26 -19.01
N PRO A 58 56.39 -11.45 -19.60
CA PRO A 58 56.09 -11.66 -21.00
C PRO A 58 54.59 -11.47 -21.25
N LEU A 59 54.23 -10.80 -22.35
CA LEU A 59 52.86 -10.74 -22.89
C LEU A 59 52.26 -12.15 -23.15
N ALA A 60 53.09 -13.21 -23.07
CA ALA A 60 52.72 -14.62 -23.24
C ALA A 60 52.10 -15.29 -22.01
N ASP A 61 52.21 -14.70 -20.81
CA ASP A 61 51.62 -15.27 -19.58
C ASP A 61 50.20 -14.76 -19.30
N ALA A 62 49.79 -13.63 -19.87
CA ALA A 62 48.45 -13.06 -19.63
C ALA A 62 47.29 -13.99 -20.04
N PRO A 63 47.34 -14.70 -21.19
CA PRO A 63 46.30 -15.68 -21.55
C PRO A 63 46.27 -16.88 -20.61
N ARG A 64 47.44 -17.33 -20.12
CA ARG A 64 47.55 -18.46 -19.18
C ARG A 64 47.05 -18.07 -17.79
N GLU A 65 47.36 -16.87 -17.32
CA GLU A 65 46.84 -16.32 -16.05
C GLU A 65 45.33 -16.11 -16.10
N ALA A 66 44.78 -15.67 -17.25
CA ALA A 66 43.34 -15.56 -17.44
C ALA A 66 42.65 -16.94 -17.44
N ASP A 67 43.23 -17.95 -18.10
CA ASP A 67 42.74 -19.33 -18.09
C ASP A 67 42.82 -19.97 -16.70
N GLU A 68 43.89 -19.73 -15.95
CA GLU A 68 44.08 -20.20 -14.57
C GLU A 68 43.02 -19.58 -13.64
N ARG A 69 42.83 -18.26 -13.72
CA ARG A 69 41.78 -17.54 -12.97
C ARG A 69 40.39 -18.09 -13.27
N ARG A 70 40.07 -18.26 -14.55
CA ARG A 70 38.79 -18.84 -14.99
C ARG A 70 38.56 -20.24 -14.41
N ARG A 71 39.58 -21.10 -14.39
CA ARG A 71 39.48 -22.44 -13.78
C ARG A 71 39.25 -22.40 -12.27
N ILE A 72 39.89 -21.45 -11.57
CA ILE A 72 39.69 -21.25 -10.13
C ILE A 72 38.25 -20.79 -9.88
N ASP A 73 37.77 -19.81 -10.66
CA ASP A 73 36.40 -19.29 -10.56
C ASP A 73 35.36 -20.38 -10.82
N ASP A 74 35.55 -21.19 -11.86
CA ASP A 74 34.66 -22.32 -12.20
C ASP A 74 34.61 -23.37 -11.08
N ARG A 75 35.76 -23.67 -10.44
CA ARG A 75 35.84 -24.58 -9.29
C ARG A 75 35.10 -24.00 -8.08
N GLN A 76 35.38 -22.75 -7.72
CA GLN A 76 34.71 -22.08 -6.61
C GLN A 76 33.19 -21.99 -6.81
N ALA A 77 32.74 -21.74 -8.05
CA ALA A 77 31.32 -21.75 -8.38
C ALA A 77 30.69 -23.14 -8.22
N THR A 78 31.42 -24.21 -8.56
CA THR A 78 30.96 -25.59 -8.36
C THR A 78 30.88 -25.94 -6.88
N ASP A 79 31.92 -25.62 -6.10
CA ASP A 79 31.97 -25.85 -4.65
C ASP A 79 30.84 -25.11 -3.92
N ALA A 80 30.52 -23.88 -4.37
CA ALA A 80 29.42 -23.09 -3.84
C ALA A 80 28.05 -23.75 -4.12
N ARG A 81 27.82 -24.24 -5.34
CA ARG A 81 26.58 -24.98 -5.70
C ARG A 81 26.40 -26.22 -4.85
N GLU A 82 27.45 -27.03 -4.71
CA GLU A 82 27.37 -28.24 -3.89
C GLU A 82 27.14 -27.92 -2.41
N SER A 83 27.79 -26.88 -1.89
CA SER A 83 27.63 -26.44 -0.51
C SER A 83 26.22 -25.93 -0.25
N LEU A 84 25.63 -25.19 -1.19
CA LEU A 84 24.24 -24.75 -1.11
C LEU A 84 23.26 -25.93 -1.21
N ALA A 85 23.51 -26.88 -2.12
CA ALA A 85 22.71 -28.09 -2.24
C ALA A 85 22.74 -28.95 -0.96
N ARG A 86 23.89 -29.03 -0.27
CA ARG A 86 24.01 -29.66 1.05
C ARG A 86 23.21 -28.89 2.10
N ALA A 87 23.47 -27.59 2.24
CA ALA A 87 22.80 -26.74 3.23
C ALA A 87 21.28 -26.74 3.07
N LEU A 88 20.75 -26.70 1.85
CA LEU A 88 19.31 -26.78 1.58
C LEU A 88 18.66 -28.08 2.01
N ARG A 89 19.37 -29.21 1.93
CA ARG A 89 18.85 -30.50 2.41
C ARG A 89 18.70 -30.48 3.92
N ASP A 90 19.70 -29.98 4.63
CA ASP A 90 19.69 -29.90 6.08
C ASP A 90 18.63 -28.89 6.57
N TRP A 91 18.58 -27.71 5.92
CA TRP A 91 17.62 -26.65 6.20
C TRP A 91 16.16 -27.06 5.98
N SER A 92 15.89 -27.92 5.00
CA SER A 92 14.54 -28.44 4.75
C SER A 92 14.10 -29.50 5.78
N ASN A 93 15.04 -30.07 6.54
CA ASN A 93 14.77 -31.08 7.56
C ASN A 93 14.63 -30.48 8.98
N GLU A 94 15.01 -29.22 9.17
CA GLU A 94 14.78 -28.50 10.43
C GLU A 94 13.27 -28.22 10.62
N GLU A 95 12.77 -28.35 11.86
CA GLU A 95 11.39 -27.95 12.16
C GLU A 95 11.23 -26.44 11.93
N PRO A 96 10.41 -26.01 10.95
CA PRO A 96 10.19 -24.59 10.72
C PRO A 96 9.39 -24.00 11.89
N ARG A 97 9.55 -22.70 12.17
CA ARG A 97 8.63 -22.05 13.10
C ARG A 97 7.22 -22.08 12.50
N VAL A 98 6.21 -21.95 13.37
CA VAL A 98 4.80 -21.96 12.96
C VAL A 98 4.58 -20.92 11.84
N ASN A 99 4.17 -21.40 10.66
CA ASN A 99 3.93 -20.67 9.40
C ASN A 99 5.13 -20.41 8.45
N GLU A 100 6.35 -20.84 8.75
CA GLU A 100 7.54 -20.65 7.87
C GLU A 100 7.73 -21.76 6.82
N GLY A 101 7.13 -22.95 7.03
CA GLY A 101 7.40 -24.14 6.20
C GLY A 101 7.06 -23.98 4.71
N VAL A 102 6.01 -23.22 4.36
CA VAL A 102 5.64 -22.95 2.96
C VAL A 102 6.68 -22.04 2.30
N GLN A 103 7.09 -20.97 2.98
CA GLN A 103 8.10 -20.03 2.47
C GLN A 103 9.43 -20.74 2.23
N ARG A 104 9.90 -21.54 3.20
CA ARG A 104 11.13 -22.33 3.05
C ARG A 104 11.05 -23.30 1.86
N SER A 105 9.92 -23.98 1.70
CA SER A 105 9.69 -24.88 0.56
C SER A 105 9.78 -24.15 -0.79
N GLU A 106 9.23 -22.94 -0.88
CA GLU A 106 9.30 -22.11 -2.10
C GLU A 106 10.71 -21.60 -2.39
N ILE A 107 11.48 -21.23 -1.36
CA ILE A 107 12.91 -20.85 -1.50
C ILE A 107 13.75 -22.07 -1.93
N ALA A 108 13.52 -23.25 -1.35
CA ALA A 108 14.22 -24.46 -1.76
C ALA A 108 13.92 -24.82 -3.23
N ALA A 109 12.66 -24.71 -3.65
CA ALA A 109 12.26 -24.90 -5.05
C ALA A 109 12.93 -23.87 -5.99
N TYR A 110 13.05 -22.63 -5.54
CA TYR A 110 13.73 -21.55 -6.26
C TYR A 110 15.20 -21.91 -6.55
N TYR A 111 15.97 -22.29 -5.53
CA TYR A 111 17.37 -22.67 -5.72
C TYR A 111 17.53 -23.97 -6.51
N LYS A 112 16.66 -24.96 -6.32
CA LYS A 112 16.69 -26.19 -7.12
C LYS A 112 16.50 -25.91 -8.61
N LYS A 113 15.61 -24.98 -8.97
CA LYS A 113 15.39 -24.55 -10.37
C LYS A 113 16.64 -23.86 -10.96
N ARG A 114 17.47 -23.26 -10.11
CA ARG A 114 18.72 -22.57 -10.47
C ARG A 114 19.95 -23.48 -10.41
N ASP A 115 19.75 -24.80 -10.31
CA ASP A 115 20.83 -25.77 -10.10
C ASP A 115 21.75 -25.38 -8.92
N TYR A 116 21.12 -24.88 -7.85
CA TYR A 116 21.76 -24.42 -6.62
C TYR A 116 22.80 -23.31 -6.83
N ALA A 117 22.71 -22.54 -7.92
CA ALA A 117 23.55 -21.36 -8.11
C ALA A 117 23.17 -20.27 -7.07
N PRO A 118 24.13 -19.80 -6.25
CA PRO A 118 23.91 -18.69 -5.33
C PRO A 118 23.52 -17.40 -6.06
N ILE A 119 22.72 -16.56 -5.41
CA ILE A 119 22.27 -15.25 -5.89
C ILE A 119 22.88 -14.09 -5.10
N TRP A 120 23.43 -14.35 -3.91
CA TRP A 120 24.04 -13.32 -3.05
C TRP A 120 25.56 -13.33 -3.11
N ARG A 121 26.16 -13.98 -4.10
CA ARG A 121 27.61 -14.21 -4.18
C ARG A 121 28.24 -13.52 -5.39
N ASP A 122 29.36 -12.85 -5.16
CA ASP A 122 30.35 -12.46 -6.15
C ASP A 122 31.68 -13.22 -5.91
N ALA A 123 32.73 -12.94 -6.70
CA ALA A 123 34.04 -13.60 -6.56
C ALA A 123 34.64 -13.47 -5.15
N ASP A 124 34.49 -12.30 -4.53
CA ASP A 124 35.14 -11.93 -3.27
C ASP A 124 34.25 -12.10 -2.01
N GLY A 125 33.08 -12.72 -2.14
CA GLY A 125 32.15 -12.93 -1.02
C GLY A 125 30.72 -12.54 -1.36
N PHE A 126 30.04 -11.88 -0.41
CA PHE A 126 28.68 -11.40 -0.64
C PHE A 126 28.64 -10.28 -1.69
N SER A 127 27.67 -10.33 -2.60
CA SER A 127 27.50 -9.35 -3.67
C SER A 127 27.07 -7.97 -3.15
N GLU A 128 27.19 -6.94 -3.98
CA GLU A 128 26.68 -5.60 -3.62
C GLU A 128 25.17 -5.60 -3.37
N SER A 129 24.40 -6.39 -4.14
CA SER A 129 22.98 -6.63 -3.88
C SER A 129 22.75 -7.19 -2.47
N ALA A 130 23.57 -8.14 -2.05
CA ALA A 130 23.46 -8.78 -0.74
C ALA A 130 23.73 -7.79 0.40
N LYS A 131 24.78 -6.97 0.27
CA LYS A 131 25.14 -5.93 1.26
C LYS A 131 24.04 -4.87 1.36
N SER A 132 23.59 -4.35 0.23
CA SER A 132 22.53 -3.33 0.17
C SER A 132 21.19 -3.85 0.70
N ALA A 133 20.82 -5.10 0.37
CA ALA A 133 19.63 -5.74 0.94
C ALA A 133 19.75 -5.92 2.46
N LEU A 134 20.92 -6.34 2.96
CA LEU A 134 21.16 -6.53 4.38
C LEU A 134 21.00 -5.25 5.19
N ASP A 135 21.50 -4.13 4.68
CA ASP A 135 21.33 -2.82 5.34
C ASP A 135 19.85 -2.41 5.42
N ALA A 136 19.09 -2.62 4.34
CA ALA A 136 17.65 -2.36 4.35
C ALA A 136 16.88 -3.30 5.31
N LEU A 137 17.27 -4.57 5.41
CA LEU A 137 16.67 -5.53 6.35
C LEU A 137 16.88 -5.11 7.81
N ARG A 138 18.02 -4.49 8.13
CA ARG A 138 18.30 -3.96 9.47
C ARG A 138 17.48 -2.74 9.83
N ASP A 139 17.07 -1.96 8.85
CA ASP A 139 16.17 -0.81 9.02
C ASP A 139 14.68 -1.19 8.89
N ALA A 140 14.34 -2.48 8.78
CA ALA A 140 12.95 -2.94 8.60
C ALA A 140 12.00 -2.50 9.73
N ASP A 141 12.53 -2.28 10.94
CA ASP A 141 11.73 -1.74 12.04
C ASP A 141 11.19 -0.34 11.70
N ARG A 142 11.87 0.47 10.88
CA ARG A 142 11.36 1.78 10.41
C ARG A 142 9.99 1.68 9.75
N ASP A 143 9.72 0.57 9.08
CA ASP A 143 8.43 0.25 8.45
C ASP A 143 7.45 -0.50 9.38
N GLY A 144 7.79 -0.62 10.66
CA GLY A 144 7.04 -1.39 11.66
C GLY A 144 7.05 -2.90 11.40
N LEU A 145 8.00 -3.39 10.60
CA LEU A 145 8.19 -4.80 10.27
C LEU A 145 9.10 -5.48 11.31
N ARG A 146 9.00 -6.80 11.43
CA ARG A 146 9.86 -7.60 12.32
C ARG A 146 10.50 -8.70 11.49
N VAL A 147 11.71 -8.45 11.02
CA VAL A 147 12.47 -9.36 10.15
C VAL A 147 13.75 -9.79 10.86
N ASN A 148 14.12 -11.06 10.75
CA ASN A 148 15.35 -11.59 11.30
C ASN A 148 16.52 -11.41 10.30
N ALA A 149 17.14 -10.24 10.29
CA ALA A 149 18.29 -9.97 9.43
C ALA A 149 19.52 -10.79 9.86
N PRO A 150 20.23 -11.48 8.94
CA PRO A 150 21.43 -12.22 9.30
C PRO A 150 22.59 -11.31 9.75
N ALA A 151 23.60 -11.90 10.40
CA ALA A 151 24.84 -11.18 10.69
C ALA A 151 25.58 -10.81 9.39
N GLN A 152 26.36 -9.72 9.42
CA GLN A 152 27.20 -9.34 8.28
C GLN A 152 28.54 -10.03 8.39
N ASP A 153 28.72 -11.07 7.58
CA ASP A 153 30.01 -11.69 7.35
C ASP A 153 30.61 -11.15 6.06
N SER A 154 31.93 -10.94 6.04
CA SER A 154 32.64 -10.51 4.83
C SER A 154 32.75 -11.64 3.80
N SER A 155 32.79 -12.89 4.25
CA SER A 155 32.86 -14.08 3.40
C SER A 155 31.48 -14.67 3.14
N TRP A 156 31.22 -15.06 1.89
CA TRP A 156 30.02 -15.81 1.55
C TRP A 156 30.02 -17.20 2.20
N SER A 157 28.84 -17.66 2.63
CA SER A 157 28.59 -19.04 3.06
C SER A 157 27.21 -19.52 2.61
N ALA A 158 27.04 -20.83 2.44
CA ALA A 158 25.75 -21.41 2.09
C ALA A 158 24.67 -21.17 3.16
N ALA A 159 25.05 -21.09 4.45
CA ALA A 159 24.12 -20.75 5.52
C ALA A 159 23.68 -19.28 5.44
N GLY A 160 24.62 -18.37 5.19
CA GLY A 160 24.33 -16.95 5.01
C GLY A 160 23.50 -16.66 3.76
N GLU A 161 23.74 -17.41 2.67
CA GLU A 161 22.92 -17.39 1.45
C GLU A 161 21.43 -17.66 1.76
N LEU A 162 21.16 -18.74 2.48
CA LEU A 162 19.79 -19.14 2.84
C LEU A 162 19.17 -18.17 3.85
N ALA A 163 19.92 -17.74 4.86
CA ALA A 163 19.44 -16.81 5.86
C ALA A 163 19.07 -15.44 5.24
N LEU A 164 19.88 -14.95 4.29
CA LEU A 164 19.58 -13.71 3.58
C LEU A 164 18.37 -13.88 2.65
N SER A 165 18.26 -15.00 1.95
CA SER A 165 17.06 -15.30 1.14
C SER A 165 15.78 -15.38 1.96
N GLU A 166 15.82 -16.02 3.12
CA GLU A 166 14.69 -16.10 4.05
C GLU A 166 14.32 -14.71 4.55
N ALA A 167 15.28 -13.89 4.97
CA ALA A 167 15.04 -12.52 5.43
C ALA A 167 14.47 -11.61 4.32
N VAL A 168 14.98 -11.69 3.09
CA VAL A 168 14.44 -10.94 1.94
C VAL A 168 13.01 -11.37 1.62
N ALA A 169 12.73 -12.68 1.60
CA ALA A 169 11.40 -13.20 1.34
C ALA A 169 10.41 -12.83 2.45
N ASP A 170 10.82 -12.90 3.72
CA ASP A 170 10.02 -12.49 4.88
C ASP A 170 9.72 -10.99 4.84
N TYR A 171 10.73 -10.15 4.61
CA TYR A 171 10.54 -8.71 4.43
C TYR A 171 9.51 -8.43 3.33
N ALA A 172 9.69 -8.99 2.13
CA ALA A 172 8.82 -8.73 1.00
C ALA A 172 7.38 -9.20 1.27
N ALA A 173 7.21 -10.36 1.89
CA ALA A 173 5.90 -10.87 2.30
C ALA A 173 5.24 -9.95 3.33
N GLN A 174 5.97 -9.55 4.38
CA GLN A 174 5.46 -8.64 5.41
C GLN A 174 5.11 -7.26 4.84
N ALA A 175 6.00 -6.65 4.05
CA ALA A 175 5.82 -5.36 3.40
C ALA A 175 4.64 -5.34 2.41
N SER A 176 4.26 -6.50 1.89
CA SER A 176 3.13 -6.70 0.98
C SER A 176 1.84 -7.20 1.63
N GLY A 177 1.79 -7.25 2.97
CA GLY A 177 0.55 -7.50 3.71
C GLY A 177 0.32 -8.93 4.20
N ALA A 178 1.37 -9.75 4.31
CA ALA A 178 1.26 -11.12 4.81
C ALA A 178 1.04 -11.23 6.33
N ARG A 179 1.31 -10.17 7.10
CA ARG A 179 1.33 -10.24 8.58
C ARG A 179 -0.06 -10.44 9.17
N VAL A 180 -1.07 -9.84 8.57
CA VAL A 180 -2.46 -9.92 9.03
C VAL A 180 -3.37 -10.22 7.86
N ASN A 181 -4.06 -11.36 7.90
CA ASN A 181 -5.11 -11.66 6.95
C ASN A 181 -6.37 -10.82 7.25
N PRO A 182 -6.79 -9.87 6.39
CA PRO A 182 -7.90 -8.97 6.68
C PRO A 182 -9.22 -9.68 6.98
N ALA A 183 -9.46 -10.84 6.36
CA ALA A 183 -10.68 -11.63 6.57
C ALA A 183 -10.81 -12.18 8.01
N THR A 184 -9.70 -12.31 8.74
CA THR A 184 -9.71 -12.73 10.16
C THR A 184 -10.10 -11.59 11.11
N ILE A 185 -9.94 -10.34 10.66
CA ILE A 185 -10.30 -9.15 11.45
C ILE A 185 -11.81 -8.96 11.42
N SER A 186 -12.41 -9.01 10.24
CA SER A 186 -13.87 -8.93 10.06
C SER A 186 -14.28 -9.43 8.68
N PRO A 187 -15.47 -10.08 8.56
CA PRO A 187 -16.04 -10.40 7.25
C PRO A 187 -16.42 -9.17 6.43
N ASP A 188 -16.53 -7.99 7.07
CA ASP A 188 -16.83 -6.72 6.39
C ASP A 188 -15.57 -6.06 5.81
N ILE A 189 -14.41 -6.72 5.82
CA ILE A 189 -13.20 -6.26 5.15
C ILE A 189 -12.95 -7.16 3.93
N GLU A 190 -13.17 -6.62 2.74
CA GLU A 190 -13.02 -7.34 1.48
C GLU A 190 -11.61 -7.25 0.90
N GLU A 191 -10.77 -6.32 1.38
CA GLU A 191 -9.41 -6.16 0.88
C GLU A 191 -8.59 -7.44 0.97
N ARG A 192 -7.85 -7.75 -0.11
CA ARG A 192 -7.02 -8.95 -0.25
C ARG A 192 -5.62 -8.54 -0.75
N PRO A 193 -4.66 -8.26 0.15
CA PRO A 193 -3.32 -7.86 -0.25
C PRO A 193 -2.69 -8.87 -1.22
N SER A 194 -2.04 -8.36 -2.26
CA SER A 194 -1.23 -9.19 -3.16
C SER A 194 0.14 -9.43 -2.54
N VAL A 195 0.24 -10.49 -1.75
CA VAL A 195 1.47 -10.89 -1.07
C VAL A 195 2.51 -11.33 -2.10
N VAL A 196 3.70 -10.74 -2.03
CA VAL A 196 4.84 -11.05 -2.89
C VAL A 196 5.37 -12.44 -2.55
N LYS A 197 5.56 -13.27 -3.57
CA LYS A 197 6.12 -14.62 -3.40
C LYS A 197 7.63 -14.58 -3.24
N PRO A 198 8.24 -15.55 -2.53
CA PRO A 198 9.70 -15.61 -2.31
C PRO A 198 10.49 -15.53 -3.62
N ALA A 199 10.15 -16.33 -4.63
CA ALA A 199 10.86 -16.30 -5.91
C ALA A 199 10.84 -14.91 -6.57
N GLN A 200 9.70 -14.21 -6.52
CA GLN A 200 9.56 -12.87 -7.08
C GLN A 200 10.40 -11.85 -6.30
N ALA A 201 10.44 -11.96 -4.96
CA ALA A 201 11.29 -11.13 -4.13
C ALA A 201 12.77 -11.37 -4.43
N LEU A 202 13.21 -12.63 -4.44
CA LEU A 202 14.60 -12.98 -4.69
C LEU A 202 15.08 -12.51 -6.07
N ASP A 203 14.30 -12.76 -7.12
CA ASP A 203 14.64 -12.29 -8.48
C ASP A 203 14.72 -10.77 -8.56
N ALA A 204 13.81 -10.04 -7.90
CA ALA A 204 13.80 -8.57 -7.92
C ALA A 204 15.02 -7.93 -7.22
N ILE A 205 15.59 -8.62 -6.23
CA ILE A 205 16.65 -8.07 -5.38
C ILE A 205 18.04 -8.55 -5.81
N ALA A 206 18.20 -9.79 -6.27
CA ALA A 206 19.50 -10.37 -6.61
C ALA A 206 20.29 -9.56 -7.66
N GLU A 207 19.60 -9.02 -8.66
CA GLU A 207 20.20 -8.29 -9.79
C GLU A 207 20.18 -6.77 -9.63
N ALA A 208 19.81 -6.27 -8.45
CA ALA A 208 19.61 -4.83 -8.22
C ALA A 208 20.88 -4.06 -7.85
N GLY A 209 22.00 -4.74 -7.60
CA GLY A 209 23.27 -4.13 -7.21
C GLY A 209 23.14 -3.30 -5.92
N ASP A 210 23.81 -2.16 -5.87
CA ASP A 210 23.69 -1.19 -4.77
C ASP A 210 22.26 -0.68 -4.55
N GLY A 211 21.38 -0.76 -5.56
CA GLY A 211 19.96 -0.43 -5.48
C GLY A 211 19.06 -1.48 -4.82
N ALA A 212 19.59 -2.63 -4.39
CA ALA A 212 18.82 -3.73 -3.80
C ALA A 212 18.01 -3.30 -2.57
N GLY A 213 18.59 -2.52 -1.66
CA GLY A 213 17.89 -2.00 -0.48
C GLY A 213 16.70 -1.10 -0.84
N ALA A 214 16.84 -0.24 -1.85
CA ALA A 214 15.74 0.60 -2.33
C ALA A 214 14.63 -0.23 -3.00
N ARG A 215 14.99 -1.27 -3.77
CA ARG A 215 14.03 -2.21 -4.35
C ARG A 215 13.28 -3.00 -3.28
N LEU A 216 13.98 -3.41 -2.22
CA LEU A 216 13.37 -4.10 -1.08
C LEU A 216 12.37 -3.16 -0.39
N ALA A 217 12.77 -1.93 -0.09
CA ALA A 217 11.91 -0.91 0.51
C ALA A 217 10.66 -0.60 -0.34
N ALA A 218 10.76 -0.70 -1.68
CA ALA A 218 9.65 -0.47 -2.60
C ALA A 218 8.54 -1.54 -2.54
N PHE A 219 8.73 -2.65 -1.84
CA PHE A 219 7.63 -3.57 -1.53
C PHE A 219 6.64 -2.99 -0.51
N ASN A 220 7.01 -1.96 0.26
CA ASN A 220 6.06 -1.24 1.09
C ASN A 220 5.06 -0.42 0.25
N PRO A 221 3.91 -0.03 0.81
CA PRO A 221 2.90 0.73 0.08
C PRO A 221 3.46 2.04 -0.49
N PRO A 222 3.22 2.36 -1.79
CA PRO A 222 3.77 3.55 -2.44
C PRO A 222 3.01 4.84 -2.09
N HIS A 223 2.15 4.82 -1.08
CA HIS A 223 1.23 5.91 -0.79
C HIS A 223 1.89 7.00 0.07
N PRO A 224 1.69 8.30 -0.24
CA PRO A 224 2.21 9.39 0.58
C PRO A 224 1.77 9.31 2.05
N ALA A 225 0.54 8.85 2.31
CA ALA A 225 0.03 8.68 3.67
C ALA A 225 0.73 7.55 4.44
N TYR A 226 1.13 6.46 3.77
CA TYR A 226 1.98 5.42 4.37
C TYR A 226 3.36 5.99 4.72
N ALA A 227 3.99 6.71 3.80
CA ALA A 227 5.28 7.35 4.04
C ALA A 227 5.21 8.35 5.21
N ALA A 228 4.14 9.15 5.31
CA ALA A 228 3.93 10.06 6.42
C ALA A 228 3.81 9.34 7.77
N LEU A 229 3.08 8.22 7.82
CA LEU A 229 3.00 7.39 9.04
C LEU A 229 4.35 6.78 9.41
N ARG A 230 5.15 6.34 8.43
CA ARG A 230 6.52 5.85 8.64
C ARG A 230 7.41 6.91 9.30
N GLU A 231 7.35 8.15 8.82
CA GLU A 231 8.10 9.25 9.44
C GLU A 231 7.60 9.55 10.86
N LYS A 232 6.28 9.50 11.12
CA LYS A 232 5.74 9.62 12.49
C LYS A 232 6.14 8.50 13.42
N LEU A 233 6.29 7.28 12.92
CA LEU A 233 6.82 6.17 13.70
C LEU A 233 8.27 6.43 14.12
N ALA A 234 9.11 6.91 13.19
CA ALA A 234 10.49 7.26 13.46
C ALA A 234 10.61 8.42 14.48
N GLU A 235 9.85 9.51 14.29
CA GLU A 235 9.79 10.63 15.22
C GLU A 235 9.38 10.19 16.63
N LEU A 236 8.34 9.36 16.75
CA LEU A 236 7.85 8.84 18.03
C LEU A 236 8.91 8.00 18.74
N ARG A 237 9.58 7.09 18.03
CA ARG A 237 10.61 6.21 18.61
C ARG A 237 11.84 6.99 19.04
N ALA A 238 12.29 7.95 18.24
CA ALA A 238 13.35 8.88 18.62
C ALA A 238 12.99 9.63 19.91
N ALA A 239 11.76 10.15 20.01
CA ALA A 239 11.28 10.82 21.23
C ALA A 239 11.20 9.88 22.46
N ARG A 240 10.89 8.59 22.27
CA ARG A 240 10.86 7.59 23.35
C ARG A 240 12.25 7.19 23.84
N GLY A 241 13.27 7.26 22.98
CA GLY A 241 14.66 6.94 23.32
C GLY A 241 15.41 8.03 24.10
N HIS A 242 14.86 9.25 24.20
CA HIS A 242 15.52 10.36 24.87
C HIS A 242 15.43 10.30 26.41
N PRO A 243 16.54 10.47 27.15
CA PRO A 243 16.59 10.34 28.62
C PRO A 243 15.89 11.48 29.38
N ARG A 244 15.60 12.62 28.72
CA ARG A 244 15.07 13.85 29.35
C ARG A 244 13.61 14.09 28.96
N ARG A 245 12.77 13.08 29.16
CA ARG A 245 11.35 13.15 28.83
C ARG A 245 10.62 14.02 29.87
N GLU A 246 10.41 15.30 29.56
CA GLU A 246 9.50 16.16 30.32
C GLU A 246 8.05 15.78 29.98
N ALA A 247 7.62 14.60 30.41
CA ALA A 247 6.23 14.19 30.31
C ALA A 247 5.42 15.04 31.28
N ALA A 248 4.81 16.12 30.79
CA ALA A 248 3.75 16.79 31.54
C ALA A 248 2.62 15.76 31.78
N ALA A 249 2.06 15.74 32.98
CA ALA A 249 0.84 14.99 33.29
C ALA A 249 -0.36 15.63 32.58
N SER A 250 -0.40 15.57 31.24
CA SER A 250 -1.52 16.06 30.45
C SER A 250 -2.44 14.89 30.13
N HIS A 251 -3.69 15.00 30.58
CA HIS A 251 -4.80 14.19 30.06
C HIS A 251 -5.19 14.70 28.67
N GLU A 252 -4.24 14.75 27.74
CA GLU A 252 -4.52 15.22 26.40
C GLU A 252 -5.35 14.17 25.66
N SER A 253 -6.57 14.54 25.26
CA SER A 253 -7.49 13.64 24.58
C SER A 253 -6.99 13.30 23.17
N ASP A 254 -7.32 12.12 22.69
CA ASP A 254 -7.00 11.70 21.31
C ASP A 254 -7.72 12.53 20.24
N ALA A 255 -8.67 13.36 20.64
CA ALA A 255 -9.40 14.25 19.75
C ALA A 255 -8.52 15.37 19.17
N LYS A 256 -7.40 15.72 19.82
CA LYS A 256 -6.45 16.71 19.33
C LYS A 256 -5.34 16.04 18.52
N PRO A 257 -4.94 16.61 17.37
CA PRO A 257 -3.75 16.17 16.65
C PRO A 257 -2.51 16.23 17.55
N ILE A 258 -1.68 15.20 17.46
CA ILE A 258 -0.40 15.08 18.14
C ILE A 258 0.65 15.78 17.27
N THR A 259 1.24 16.85 17.81
CA THR A 259 2.29 17.63 17.16
C THR A 259 3.66 17.46 17.84
N ASN A 260 3.70 16.92 19.06
CA ASN A 260 4.93 16.65 19.80
C ASN A 260 4.83 15.31 20.54
N PHE A 261 5.67 14.34 20.16
CA PHE A 261 5.68 13.02 20.80
C PHE A 261 6.43 12.98 22.14
N ALA A 262 7.35 13.92 22.38
CA ALA A 262 8.16 13.96 23.61
C ALA A 262 7.30 14.25 24.85
N SER A 263 6.19 14.98 24.68
CA SER A 263 5.24 15.29 25.77
C SER A 263 4.31 14.13 26.15
N LEU A 264 4.25 13.06 25.35
CA LEU A 264 3.32 11.95 25.60
C LEU A 264 3.81 11.10 26.80
N PRO A 265 2.92 10.76 27.74
CA PRO A 265 3.19 9.72 28.73
C PRO A 265 3.55 8.39 28.07
N GLU A 266 4.44 7.60 28.68
CA GLU A 266 4.98 6.37 28.05
C GLU A 266 3.88 5.38 27.65
N ALA A 267 2.85 5.19 28.49
CA ALA A 267 1.72 4.32 28.14
C ALA A 267 0.95 4.82 26.91
N LYS A 268 0.78 6.15 26.77
CA LYS A 268 0.12 6.74 25.59
C LYS A 268 1.03 6.61 24.36
N ALA A 269 2.33 6.85 24.50
CA ALA A 269 3.28 6.70 23.41
C ALA A 269 3.34 5.27 22.85
N LYS A 270 3.37 4.24 23.71
CA LYS A 270 3.28 2.83 23.30
C LYS A 270 1.99 2.54 22.52
N ARG A 271 0.85 3.06 23.00
CA ARG A 271 -0.43 2.88 22.31
C ARG A 271 -0.46 3.61 20.95
N VAL A 272 0.08 4.83 20.88
CA VAL A 272 0.19 5.60 19.63
C VAL A 272 1.09 4.86 18.63
N GLU A 273 2.22 4.30 19.08
CA GLU A 273 3.10 3.50 18.24
C GLU A 273 2.37 2.29 17.65
N ALA A 274 1.68 1.53 18.50
CA ALA A 274 0.90 0.38 18.06
C ALA A 274 -0.21 0.78 17.08
N GLU A 275 -0.81 1.96 17.26
CA GLU A 275 -1.83 2.50 16.36
C GLU A 275 -1.25 2.92 15.00
N ILE A 276 -0.07 3.56 14.97
CA ILE A 276 0.66 3.88 13.74
C ILE A 276 0.98 2.60 12.97
N ILE A 277 1.59 1.61 13.64
CA ILE A 277 1.96 0.33 13.01
C ILE A 277 0.73 -0.40 12.47
N ALA A 278 -0.39 -0.40 13.21
CA ALA A 278 -1.64 -1.00 12.73
C ALA A 278 -2.22 -0.30 11.50
N ASN A 279 -2.07 1.03 11.37
CA ASN A 279 -2.52 1.76 10.18
C ASN A 279 -1.55 1.58 9.00
N MET A 280 -0.25 1.50 9.25
CA MET A 280 0.74 1.12 8.25
C MET A 280 0.46 -0.28 7.70
N GLU A 281 0.02 -1.22 8.55
CA GLU A 281 -0.42 -2.54 8.10
C GLU A 281 -1.65 -2.48 7.20
N ARG A 282 -2.65 -1.65 7.51
CA ARG A 282 -3.83 -1.48 6.64
C ARG A 282 -3.49 -0.89 5.28
N TRP A 283 -2.54 0.03 5.22
CA TRP A 283 -2.03 0.55 3.94
C TRP A 283 -1.42 -0.55 3.05
N ARG A 284 -0.99 -1.69 3.61
CA ARG A 284 -0.53 -2.85 2.82
C ARG A 284 -1.66 -3.64 2.19
N TRP A 285 -2.90 -3.43 2.65
CA TRP A 285 -4.09 -4.08 2.10
C TRP A 285 -4.69 -3.28 0.94
N GLU A 286 -4.42 -1.97 0.90
CA GLU A 286 -4.92 -1.09 -0.15
C GLU A 286 -4.31 -1.42 -1.53
N PRO A 287 -5.02 -1.11 -2.63
CA PRO A 287 -4.46 -1.19 -3.98
C PRO A 287 -3.19 -0.36 -4.12
N ARG A 288 -2.14 -0.94 -4.73
CA ARG A 288 -0.88 -0.22 -5.02
C ARG A 288 -1.11 1.05 -5.85
N GLU A 289 -2.10 1.00 -6.73
CA GLU A 289 -2.56 2.11 -7.56
C GLU A 289 -3.98 2.52 -7.15
N MET A 290 -4.09 3.60 -6.39
CA MET A 290 -5.40 4.17 -6.00
C MET A 290 -6.06 4.95 -7.16
N GLY A 291 -5.28 5.30 -8.18
CA GLY A 291 -5.72 6.14 -9.30
C GLY A 291 -5.61 7.65 -9.02
N ALA A 292 -5.21 8.41 -10.04
CA ALA A 292 -5.06 9.86 -9.93
C ALA A 292 -6.41 10.60 -9.82
N THR A 293 -7.49 9.99 -10.33
CA THR A 293 -8.87 10.44 -10.13
C THR A 293 -9.63 9.35 -9.39
N ARG A 294 -10.07 9.62 -8.17
CA ARG A 294 -10.67 8.62 -7.25
C ARG A 294 -11.54 9.28 -6.18
N LEU A 295 -12.35 8.47 -5.53
CA LEU A 295 -13.17 8.86 -4.38
C LEU A 295 -12.79 8.00 -3.17
N GLU A 296 -12.46 8.62 -2.06
CA GLU A 296 -12.02 7.93 -0.84
C GLU A 296 -13.06 8.21 0.27
N VAL A 297 -13.37 7.20 1.08
CA VAL A 297 -14.23 7.31 2.26
C VAL A 297 -13.50 6.71 3.44
N ASN A 298 -12.97 7.55 4.33
CA ASN A 298 -12.37 7.08 5.57
C ASN A 298 -13.46 6.96 6.66
N ILE A 299 -13.82 5.72 6.99
CA ILE A 299 -14.94 5.38 7.89
C ILE A 299 -14.76 6.00 9.29
N PRO A 300 -13.67 5.75 10.04
CA PRO A 300 -13.43 6.38 11.35
C PRO A 300 -13.43 7.91 11.34
N GLN A 301 -12.98 8.52 10.25
CA GLN A 301 -12.95 9.98 10.09
C GLN A 301 -14.34 10.56 9.76
N PHE A 302 -15.28 9.73 9.32
CA PHE A 302 -16.60 10.13 8.84
C PHE A 302 -16.52 11.22 7.75
N GLU A 303 -15.56 11.10 6.84
CA GLU A 303 -15.36 12.00 5.72
C GLU A 303 -15.16 11.24 4.41
N THR A 304 -15.44 11.93 3.30
CA THR A 304 -15.11 11.51 1.96
C THR A 304 -14.33 12.59 1.24
N THR A 305 -13.39 12.18 0.40
CA THR A 305 -12.55 13.06 -0.41
C THR A 305 -12.64 12.62 -1.87
N PHE A 306 -12.92 13.55 -2.77
CA PHE A 306 -12.81 13.33 -4.21
C PHE A 306 -11.55 14.03 -4.72
N THR A 307 -10.71 13.24 -5.36
CA THR A 307 -9.44 13.66 -5.94
C THR A 307 -9.53 13.52 -7.45
N ARG A 308 -9.09 14.54 -8.21
CA ARG A 308 -8.94 14.50 -9.67
C ARG A 308 -7.55 15.00 -10.02
N ASP A 309 -6.84 14.24 -10.85
CA ASP A 309 -5.47 14.54 -11.26
C ASP A 309 -4.54 14.83 -10.06
N ASN A 310 -4.70 14.04 -8.99
CA ASN A 310 -4.02 14.19 -7.69
C ASN A 310 -4.30 15.50 -6.93
N GLN A 311 -5.35 16.24 -7.32
CA GLN A 311 -5.83 17.43 -6.62
C GLN A 311 -7.18 17.16 -5.95
N ILE A 312 -7.30 17.53 -4.68
CA ILE A 312 -8.56 17.40 -3.94
C ILE A 312 -9.52 18.48 -4.42
N LEU A 313 -10.62 18.07 -5.06
CA LEU A 313 -11.68 18.98 -5.53
C LEU A 313 -12.87 19.03 -4.57
N PHE A 314 -13.08 17.98 -3.78
CA PHE A 314 -14.14 17.95 -2.79
C PHE A 314 -13.70 17.19 -1.53
N ARG A 315 -14.05 17.74 -0.37
CA ARG A 315 -13.96 17.08 0.93
C ARG A 315 -15.26 17.34 1.68
N GLY A 316 -15.90 16.29 2.20
CA GLY A 316 -17.22 16.41 2.80
C GLY A 316 -17.49 15.39 3.89
N ARG A 317 -18.44 15.69 4.78
CA ARG A 317 -18.82 14.79 5.87
C ARG A 317 -19.72 13.67 5.35
N VAL A 318 -19.55 12.48 5.93
CA VAL A 318 -20.41 11.33 5.69
C VAL A 318 -21.04 10.79 6.97
N VAL A 319 -22.12 10.00 6.80
CA VAL A 319 -22.70 9.13 7.82
C VAL A 319 -22.51 7.68 7.35
N VAL A 320 -21.93 6.85 8.19
CA VAL A 320 -21.56 5.46 7.90
C VAL A 320 -22.39 4.49 8.73
N GLY A 321 -22.15 3.19 8.55
CA GLY A 321 -22.86 2.10 9.22
C GLY A 321 -22.75 2.15 10.74
N LYS A 322 -23.75 1.62 11.43
CA LYS A 322 -23.66 1.36 12.88
C LYS A 322 -22.70 0.20 13.14
N LYS A 323 -22.25 0.04 14.40
CA LYS A 323 -21.44 -1.13 14.82
C LYS A 323 -22.14 -2.49 14.55
N THR A 324 -23.47 -2.54 14.58
CA THR A 324 -24.25 -3.77 14.29
C THR A 324 -24.54 -3.99 12.81
N SER A 325 -24.21 -3.01 11.96
CA SER A 325 -24.33 -3.07 10.50
C SER A 325 -23.23 -2.19 9.89
N PRO A 326 -21.95 -2.61 10.02
CA PRO A 326 -20.80 -1.81 9.62
C PRO A 326 -20.85 -1.40 8.16
N THR A 327 -20.24 -0.28 7.82
CA THR A 327 -19.85 -0.02 6.43
C THR A 327 -18.63 -0.91 6.13
N PRO A 328 -18.69 -1.77 5.11
CA PRO A 328 -17.57 -2.63 4.77
C PRO A 328 -16.42 -1.83 4.15
N VAL A 329 -15.21 -2.37 4.29
CA VAL A 329 -13.94 -1.83 3.76
C VAL A 329 -13.62 -2.55 2.46
N PHE A 330 -13.58 -1.82 1.35
CA PHE A 330 -13.36 -2.37 0.02
C PHE A 330 -13.08 -1.27 -1.02
N SER A 331 -12.56 -1.71 -2.16
CA SER A 331 -12.32 -0.89 -3.34
C SER A 331 -13.17 -1.39 -4.53
N ASP A 332 -13.83 -0.47 -5.23
CA ASP A 332 -14.67 -0.77 -6.40
C ASP A 332 -14.69 0.43 -7.36
N VAL A 333 -15.47 0.39 -8.43
CA VAL A 333 -15.49 1.41 -9.47
C VAL A 333 -16.90 1.95 -9.68
N MET A 334 -17.03 3.28 -9.72
CA MET A 334 -18.27 4.00 -9.96
C MET A 334 -18.46 4.31 -11.46
N PRO A 335 -19.35 3.62 -12.18
CA PRO A 335 -19.66 3.94 -13.57
C PRO A 335 -20.71 5.05 -13.78
N TYR A 336 -21.56 5.32 -12.78
CA TYR A 336 -22.66 6.29 -12.95
C TYR A 336 -23.23 6.83 -11.63
N VAL A 337 -23.88 7.98 -11.75
CA VAL A 337 -24.69 8.61 -10.71
C VAL A 337 -26.16 8.55 -11.10
N ILE A 338 -27.04 8.38 -10.13
CA ILE A 338 -28.49 8.43 -10.28
C ILE A 338 -29.02 9.69 -9.61
N VAL A 339 -29.76 10.50 -10.37
CA VAL A 339 -30.58 11.61 -9.88
C VAL A 339 -31.98 11.11 -9.59
N ASN A 340 -32.50 11.52 -8.43
CA ASN A 340 -33.85 11.22 -7.96
C ASN A 340 -34.16 9.71 -7.92
N PRO A 341 -33.37 8.94 -7.14
CA PRO A 341 -33.42 7.48 -7.17
C PRO A 341 -34.72 6.88 -6.62
N THR A 342 -35.12 5.75 -7.18
CA THR A 342 -36.05 4.83 -6.50
C THR A 342 -35.25 3.99 -5.50
N TRP A 343 -35.77 3.83 -4.29
CA TRP A 343 -35.15 2.95 -3.28
C TRP A 343 -35.85 1.60 -3.24
N THR A 344 -35.19 0.56 -3.72
CA THR A 344 -35.59 -0.82 -3.42
C THR A 344 -34.96 -1.22 -2.08
N VAL A 345 -35.81 -1.49 -1.10
CA VAL A 345 -35.36 -1.80 0.27
C VAL A 345 -34.69 -3.18 0.28
N PRO A 346 -33.45 -3.30 0.79
CA PRO A 346 -32.80 -4.59 0.98
C PRO A 346 -33.62 -5.53 1.88
N GLU A 347 -33.60 -6.84 1.57
CA GLU A 347 -34.33 -7.88 2.29
C GLU A 347 -34.04 -7.83 3.81
N SER A 348 -32.77 -7.68 4.19
CA SER A 348 -32.36 -7.57 5.59
C SER A 348 -32.99 -6.38 6.34
N ILE A 349 -33.27 -5.26 5.67
CA ILE A 349 -33.95 -4.11 6.28
C ILE A 349 -35.46 -4.37 6.38
N ILE A 350 -36.03 -5.08 5.41
CA ILE A 350 -37.44 -5.50 5.47
C ILE A 350 -37.65 -6.37 6.71
N GLU A 351 -36.86 -7.44 6.86
CA GLU A 351 -36.94 -8.41 7.95
C GLU A 351 -36.62 -7.78 9.32
N LYS A 352 -35.51 -7.04 9.42
CA LYS A 352 -35.00 -6.58 10.73
C LYS A 352 -35.63 -5.28 11.22
N GLU A 353 -36.21 -4.47 10.33
CA GLU A 353 -36.80 -3.19 10.71
C GLU A 353 -38.27 -3.03 10.33
N LEU A 354 -38.62 -3.27 9.07
CA LEU A 354 -39.96 -2.91 8.58
C LEU A 354 -41.04 -3.89 9.06
N GLU A 355 -40.75 -5.18 9.08
CA GLU A 355 -41.65 -6.21 9.58
C GLU A 355 -41.96 -6.00 11.07
N PRO A 356 -40.97 -5.87 11.99
CA PRO A 356 -41.23 -5.54 13.39
C PRO A 356 -42.05 -4.26 13.56
N LYS A 357 -41.69 -3.18 12.86
CA LYS A 357 -42.38 -1.87 12.97
C LYS A 357 -43.81 -1.88 12.42
N THR A 358 -44.19 -2.88 11.64
CA THR A 358 -45.54 -3.00 11.07
C THR A 358 -46.37 -4.10 11.73
N GLY A 359 -45.78 -4.87 12.64
CA GLY A 359 -46.37 -6.08 13.22
C GLY A 359 -46.60 -7.16 12.15
N GLY A 360 -45.61 -7.35 11.27
CA GLY A 360 -45.65 -8.29 10.14
C GLY A 360 -46.52 -7.88 8.94
N LYS A 361 -47.25 -6.76 9.03
CA LYS A 361 -48.17 -6.29 7.97
C LYS A 361 -47.54 -5.21 7.11
N LEU A 362 -46.65 -5.60 6.19
CA LEU A 362 -45.94 -4.67 5.29
C LEU A 362 -46.87 -3.78 4.43
N SER A 363 -48.11 -4.21 4.17
CA SER A 363 -49.12 -3.39 3.47
C SER A 363 -49.38 -2.03 4.14
N LYS A 364 -49.16 -1.91 5.47
CA LYS A 364 -49.24 -0.64 6.21
C LYS A 364 -48.25 0.41 5.72
N LEU A 365 -47.16 0.00 5.06
CA LEU A 365 -46.17 0.92 4.49
C LEU A 365 -46.72 1.72 3.30
N ARG A 366 -47.81 1.27 2.66
CA ARG A 366 -48.46 2.01 1.57
C ARG A 366 -48.91 3.40 1.99
N ALA A 367 -49.43 3.53 3.21
CA ALA A 367 -49.80 4.82 3.80
C ALA A 367 -48.59 5.76 4.02
N ARG A 368 -47.36 5.22 4.02
CA ARG A 368 -46.10 5.96 4.13
C ARG A 368 -45.42 6.17 2.77
N GLY A 369 -46.11 5.88 1.67
CA GLY A 369 -45.62 6.08 0.30
C GLY A 369 -44.73 4.95 -0.22
N TYR A 370 -44.74 3.77 0.40
CA TYR A 370 -44.06 2.60 -0.14
C TYR A 370 -44.96 1.80 -1.07
N LYS A 371 -44.39 1.33 -2.17
CA LYS A 371 -44.98 0.29 -3.01
C LYS A 371 -44.54 -1.06 -2.48
N VAL A 372 -45.51 -1.94 -2.21
CA VAL A 372 -45.26 -3.30 -1.71
C VAL A 372 -45.87 -4.28 -2.69
N THR A 373 -45.01 -5.05 -3.37
CA THR A 373 -45.36 -6.15 -4.28
C THR A 373 -44.73 -7.45 -3.76
N TYR A 374 -45.12 -8.58 -4.33
CA TYR A 374 -44.55 -9.89 -3.97
C TYR A 374 -44.06 -10.59 -5.24
N ARG A 375 -42.90 -11.23 -5.15
CA ARG A 375 -42.35 -12.06 -6.23
C ARG A 375 -41.88 -13.38 -5.62
N ASN A 376 -42.43 -14.50 -6.10
CA ASN A 376 -42.15 -15.84 -5.57
C ASN A 376 -42.31 -15.93 -4.04
N GLY A 377 -43.36 -15.30 -3.50
CA GLY A 377 -43.64 -15.26 -2.06
C GLY A 377 -42.80 -14.26 -1.26
N ARG A 378 -41.74 -13.67 -1.83
CA ARG A 378 -40.90 -12.67 -1.14
C ARG A 378 -41.41 -11.24 -1.37
N PRO A 379 -41.47 -10.39 -0.32
CA PRO A 379 -41.87 -9.01 -0.46
C PRO A 379 -40.80 -8.19 -1.19
N ILE A 380 -41.24 -7.35 -2.12
CA ILE A 380 -40.45 -6.28 -2.73
C ILE A 380 -41.04 -4.97 -2.24
N VAL A 381 -40.28 -4.25 -1.41
CA VAL A 381 -40.66 -2.95 -0.87
C VAL A 381 -39.85 -1.88 -1.57
N GLN A 382 -40.55 -0.91 -2.19
CA GLN A 382 -39.93 0.19 -2.91
C GLN A 382 -40.44 1.52 -2.42
N GLN A 383 -39.56 2.51 -2.33
CA GLN A 383 -39.90 3.90 -2.11
C GLN A 383 -39.63 4.67 -3.40
N GLU A 384 -40.68 5.27 -3.96
CA GLU A 384 -40.58 6.08 -5.18
C GLU A 384 -39.75 7.35 -4.94
N PRO A 385 -39.25 7.99 -6.01
CA PRO A 385 -38.49 9.23 -5.87
C PRO A 385 -39.29 10.34 -5.19
N GLY A 386 -38.67 11.08 -4.27
CA GLY A 386 -39.34 12.14 -3.52
C GLY A 386 -38.52 12.68 -2.35
N GLU A 387 -38.99 13.76 -1.71
CA GLU A 387 -38.28 14.41 -0.59
C GLU A 387 -38.11 13.50 0.63
N LYS A 388 -39.06 12.58 0.82
CA LYS A 388 -39.04 11.62 1.93
C LYS A 388 -38.28 10.34 1.60
N ASN A 389 -37.73 10.21 0.38
CA ASN A 389 -37.01 9.02 -0.04
C ASN A 389 -35.76 8.84 0.83
N ALA A 390 -35.53 7.64 1.38
CA ALA A 390 -34.40 7.38 2.27
C ALA A 390 -33.03 7.58 1.59
N LEU A 391 -32.97 7.45 0.27
CA LEU A 391 -31.79 7.73 -0.56
C LEU A 391 -31.63 9.20 -0.95
N GLY A 392 -32.57 10.07 -0.57
CA GLY A 392 -32.58 11.47 -0.94
C GLY A 392 -32.70 11.67 -2.46
N ARG A 393 -31.92 12.62 -3.00
CA ARG A 393 -31.99 13.04 -4.40
C ARG A 393 -30.85 12.55 -5.28
N LEU A 394 -29.80 11.95 -4.70
CA LEU A 394 -28.64 11.47 -5.45
C LEU A 394 -28.17 10.13 -4.90
N LYS A 395 -27.78 9.22 -5.80
CA LYS A 395 -27.15 7.94 -5.48
C LYS A 395 -25.95 7.74 -6.39
N PHE A 396 -24.80 7.49 -5.81
CA PHE A 396 -23.55 7.18 -6.47
C PHE A 396 -23.38 5.67 -6.47
N VAL A 397 -23.26 5.06 -7.65
CA VAL A 397 -23.35 3.61 -7.78
C VAL A 397 -22.01 3.03 -8.20
N PHE A 398 -21.46 2.17 -7.36
CA PHE A 398 -20.31 1.32 -7.59
C PHE A 398 -20.77 -0.13 -7.32
N PRO A 399 -20.99 -0.95 -8.36
CA PRO A 399 -21.64 -2.27 -8.22
C PRO A 399 -20.82 -3.30 -7.45
N ASN A 400 -21.25 -3.62 -6.22
CA ASN A 400 -20.69 -4.65 -5.36
C ASN A 400 -21.75 -5.66 -4.89
N ASP A 401 -21.29 -6.84 -4.44
CA ASP A 401 -22.14 -7.90 -3.91
C ASP A 401 -22.75 -7.57 -2.52
N LEU A 402 -22.26 -6.51 -1.88
CA LEU A 402 -22.70 -6.05 -0.56
C LEU A 402 -23.92 -5.10 -0.61
N LEU A 403 -24.35 -4.70 -1.81
CA LEU A 403 -25.40 -3.70 -2.04
C LEU A 403 -25.13 -2.35 -1.37
N ILE A 404 -23.85 -1.98 -1.25
CA ILE A 404 -23.39 -0.72 -0.67
C ILE A 404 -23.30 0.36 -1.76
N TYR A 405 -23.70 1.57 -1.40
CA TYR A 405 -23.59 2.75 -2.27
C TYR A 405 -23.44 4.01 -1.43
N MET A 406 -22.96 5.07 -2.07
CA MET A 406 -23.00 6.42 -1.52
C MET A 406 -24.28 7.12 -1.94
N HIS A 407 -24.93 7.87 -1.06
CA HIS A 407 -26.21 8.51 -1.39
C HIS A 407 -26.55 9.74 -0.54
N ASP A 408 -27.52 10.52 -1.00
CA ASP A 408 -28.12 11.62 -0.25
C ASP A 408 -29.02 11.10 0.89
N THR A 409 -29.50 11.97 1.78
CA THR A 409 -30.46 11.59 2.81
C THR A 409 -31.33 12.76 3.24
N PRO A 410 -32.63 12.53 3.55
CA PRO A 410 -33.46 13.55 4.19
C PRO A 410 -33.02 13.84 5.63
N GLN A 411 -32.23 12.97 6.27
CA GLN A 411 -31.78 13.12 7.66
C GLN A 411 -30.53 14.01 7.81
N LYS A 412 -30.57 15.23 7.24
CA LYS A 412 -29.43 16.16 7.19
C LYS A 412 -28.86 16.53 8.58
N LYS A 413 -29.69 16.53 9.63
CA LYS A 413 -29.26 16.80 11.01
C LYS A 413 -28.19 15.83 11.54
N LEU A 414 -28.01 14.65 10.94
CA LEU A 414 -27.00 13.69 11.38
C LEU A 414 -25.58 14.16 11.09
N PHE A 415 -25.37 15.02 10.09
CA PHE A 415 -24.05 15.55 9.73
C PHE A 415 -23.49 16.57 10.75
N ALA A 416 -24.33 17.07 11.65
CA ALA A 416 -23.91 17.93 12.76
C ALA A 416 -23.38 17.12 13.97
N ARG A 417 -23.54 15.79 13.98
CA ARG A 417 -23.04 14.93 15.07
C ARG A 417 -21.54 14.68 14.92
N ALA A 418 -20.84 14.60 16.04
CA ALA A 418 -19.43 14.20 16.08
C ALA A 418 -19.27 12.73 15.64
N LYS A 419 -20.03 11.81 16.27
CA LYS A 419 -20.12 10.40 15.86
C LYS A 419 -21.22 10.24 14.82
N ARG A 420 -20.91 9.68 13.64
CA ARG A 420 -21.83 9.58 12.49
C ARG A 420 -22.04 8.14 12.00
N ALA A 421 -21.96 7.17 12.91
CA ALA A 421 -22.27 5.76 12.65
C ALA A 421 -23.77 5.47 12.89
N TYR A 422 -24.62 5.75 11.88
CA TYR A 422 -26.09 5.65 12.00
C TYR A 422 -26.80 4.92 10.84
N SER A 423 -26.09 4.51 9.80
CA SER A 423 -26.66 3.84 8.63
C SER A 423 -26.66 2.30 8.78
N HIS A 424 -27.13 1.62 7.73
CA HIS A 424 -27.15 0.17 7.58
C HIS A 424 -26.03 -0.34 6.65
N GLY A 425 -24.88 0.32 6.70
CA GLY A 425 -23.71 0.01 5.88
C GLY A 425 -23.48 0.99 4.73
N CYS A 426 -24.53 1.49 4.08
CA CYS A 426 -24.38 2.51 3.03
C CYS A 426 -23.83 3.84 3.57
N VAL A 427 -23.21 4.63 2.70
CA VAL A 427 -22.55 5.89 3.08
C VAL A 427 -23.42 7.07 2.66
N ARG A 428 -23.88 7.89 3.61
CA ARG A 428 -24.68 9.09 3.30
C ARG A 428 -23.78 10.31 3.20
N VAL A 429 -23.98 11.13 2.17
CA VAL A 429 -23.15 12.31 1.88
C VAL A 429 -23.88 13.61 2.25
N GLN A 430 -23.18 14.53 2.92
CA GLN A 430 -23.77 15.80 3.37
C GLN A 430 -24.20 16.69 2.19
N ASP A 431 -23.25 16.91 1.26
CA ASP A 431 -23.37 17.80 0.11
C ASP A 431 -23.29 17.02 -1.21
N PRO A 432 -24.29 16.17 -1.49
CA PRO A 432 -24.20 15.23 -2.60
C PRO A 432 -24.22 15.92 -3.97
N PHE A 433 -24.86 17.09 -4.11
CA PHE A 433 -24.87 17.80 -5.39
C PHE A 433 -23.50 18.37 -5.76
N LYS A 434 -22.78 18.93 -4.80
CA LYS A 434 -21.40 19.36 -4.98
C LYS A 434 -20.49 18.19 -5.34
N LEU A 435 -20.61 17.07 -4.61
CA LEU A 435 -19.87 15.87 -4.96
C LEU A 435 -20.22 15.38 -6.38
N ALA A 436 -21.50 15.39 -6.76
CA ALA A 436 -21.92 14.93 -8.09
C ALA A 436 -21.42 15.84 -9.22
N GLU A 437 -21.38 17.16 -9.02
CA GLU A 437 -20.78 18.10 -9.96
C GLU A 437 -19.31 17.75 -10.21
N GLU A 438 -18.53 17.57 -9.13
CA GLU A 438 -17.12 17.22 -9.25
C GLU A 438 -16.93 15.84 -9.89
N VAL A 439 -17.65 14.82 -9.43
CA VAL A 439 -17.58 13.44 -9.94
C VAL A 439 -17.94 13.37 -11.43
N ILE A 440 -18.97 14.08 -11.88
CA ILE A 440 -19.37 14.09 -13.29
C ILE A 440 -18.36 14.87 -14.14
N GLY A 441 -17.84 16.00 -13.63
CA GLY A 441 -16.70 16.72 -14.21
C GLY A 441 -16.88 17.16 -15.67
N ARG A 442 -18.12 17.29 -16.14
CA ARG A 442 -18.45 17.60 -17.54
C ARG A 442 -19.21 18.93 -17.62
N PRO A 443 -18.92 19.79 -18.63
CA PRO A 443 -19.67 21.02 -18.86
C PRO A 443 -21.18 20.78 -18.87
N GLY A 444 -21.92 21.66 -18.19
CA GLY A 444 -23.38 21.59 -18.10
C GLY A 444 -23.92 20.58 -17.09
N PHE A 445 -23.14 20.13 -16.11
CA PHE A 445 -23.59 19.30 -14.97
C PHE A 445 -23.25 19.94 -13.61
N ASP A 446 -23.40 21.25 -13.50
CA ASP A 446 -23.28 21.96 -12.22
C ASP A 446 -24.43 21.61 -11.24
N GLU A 447 -24.26 21.98 -9.97
CA GLU A 447 -25.25 21.75 -8.92
C GLU A 447 -26.66 22.28 -9.31
N LYS A 448 -26.71 23.44 -9.97
CA LYS A 448 -27.98 24.06 -10.43
C LYS A 448 -28.69 23.17 -11.44
N ARG A 449 -27.97 22.66 -12.44
CA ARG A 449 -28.51 21.78 -13.47
C ARG A 449 -28.90 20.44 -12.89
N LEU A 450 -28.09 19.85 -12.00
CA LEU A 450 -28.42 18.59 -11.34
C LEU A 450 -29.72 18.70 -10.52
N LYS A 451 -29.92 19.81 -9.80
CA LYS A 451 -31.19 20.09 -9.12
C LYS A 451 -32.36 20.25 -10.10
N ALA A 452 -32.14 20.88 -11.25
CA ALA A 452 -33.16 21.02 -12.29
C ALA A 452 -33.54 19.67 -12.96
N LEU A 453 -32.70 18.63 -12.85
CA LEU A 453 -33.01 17.29 -13.34
C LEU A 453 -33.96 16.52 -12.40
N ILE A 454 -34.17 16.99 -11.17
CA ILE A 454 -35.12 16.40 -10.22
C ILE A 454 -36.53 16.55 -10.80
N GLY A 455 -37.15 15.42 -11.14
CA GLY A 455 -38.50 15.36 -11.66
C GLY A 455 -39.33 14.27 -11.00
N LYS A 456 -40.24 13.66 -11.75
CA LYS A 456 -41.05 12.53 -11.26
C LYS A 456 -40.36 11.17 -11.37
N LYS A 457 -39.33 11.06 -12.22
CA LYS A 457 -38.65 9.79 -12.53
C LYS A 457 -37.18 9.85 -12.11
N GLU A 458 -36.62 8.66 -11.93
CA GLU A 458 -35.19 8.44 -11.81
C GLU A 458 -34.46 8.78 -13.12
N ARG A 459 -33.25 9.34 -13.03
CA ARG A 459 -32.38 9.59 -14.17
C ARG A 459 -30.96 9.11 -13.88
N ARG A 460 -30.40 8.31 -14.79
CA ARG A 460 -29.00 7.86 -14.72
C ARG A 460 -28.10 8.77 -15.56
N ILE A 461 -26.96 9.14 -14.99
CA ILE A 461 -25.88 9.90 -15.64
C ILE A 461 -24.64 9.01 -15.63
N ASN A 462 -24.25 8.50 -16.79
CA ASN A 462 -23.00 7.75 -16.94
C ASN A 462 -21.80 8.69 -16.84
N LEU A 463 -20.76 8.25 -16.14
CA LEU A 463 -19.48 8.94 -16.10
C LEU A 463 -18.72 8.68 -17.41
N ALA A 464 -17.93 9.66 -17.86
CA ALA A 464 -17.13 9.51 -19.07
C ALA A 464 -16.03 8.44 -18.88
N LYS A 465 -15.43 8.42 -17.69
CA LYS A 465 -14.54 7.37 -17.22
C LYS A 465 -15.07 6.87 -15.87
N PRO A 466 -15.18 5.56 -15.65
CA PRO A 466 -15.49 5.02 -14.33
C PRO A 466 -14.43 5.47 -13.31
N ILE A 467 -14.85 5.75 -12.07
CA ILE A 467 -14.00 6.33 -11.03
C ILE A 467 -13.78 5.30 -9.90
N PRO A 468 -12.54 4.94 -9.55
CA PRO A 468 -12.25 4.14 -8.36
C PRO A 468 -12.83 4.76 -7.09
N VAL A 469 -13.44 3.93 -6.25
CA VAL A 469 -13.99 4.28 -4.94
C VAL A 469 -13.33 3.38 -3.91
N HIS A 470 -12.64 3.98 -2.94
CA HIS A 470 -11.97 3.29 -1.85
C HIS A 470 -12.69 3.59 -0.55
N VAL A 471 -13.22 2.56 0.10
CA VAL A 471 -13.87 2.66 1.41
C VAL A 471 -12.91 2.08 2.44
N GLU A 472 -12.32 2.97 3.24
CA GLU A 472 -11.12 2.72 4.02
C GLU A 472 -11.40 2.77 5.53
N TYR A 473 -10.49 2.22 6.33
CA TYR A 473 -10.57 2.24 7.79
C TYR A 473 -9.25 2.69 8.44
N PHE A 474 -8.97 3.99 8.38
CA PHE A 474 -7.78 4.57 9.00
C PHE A 474 -8.11 5.32 10.29
N THR A 475 -7.54 4.84 11.38
CA THR A 475 -7.66 5.39 12.74
C THR A 475 -6.47 6.25 13.15
N ALA A 476 -5.41 6.29 12.33
CA ALA A 476 -4.29 7.22 12.45
C ALA A 476 -4.00 7.83 11.07
N VAL A 477 -4.11 9.14 10.96
CA VAL A 477 -3.92 9.90 9.72
C VAL A 477 -2.98 11.07 10.00
N VAL A 478 -2.02 11.31 9.11
CA VAL A 478 -1.22 12.53 9.14
C VAL A 478 -1.95 13.58 8.33
N ASN A 479 -2.29 14.70 8.96
CA ASN A 479 -2.98 15.80 8.30
C ASN A 479 -2.03 16.58 7.38
N ASP A 480 -2.59 17.47 6.57
CA ASP A 480 -1.85 18.35 5.65
C ASP A 480 -0.83 19.27 6.37
N ASP A 481 -1.00 19.53 7.67
CA ASP A 481 -0.07 20.29 8.52
C ASP A 481 1.05 19.43 9.14
N GLY A 482 1.10 18.14 8.82
CA GLY A 482 2.06 17.18 9.35
C GLY A 482 1.75 16.67 10.75
N ALA A 483 0.62 17.03 11.36
CA ALA A 483 0.23 16.52 12.67
C ALA A 483 -0.40 15.12 12.57
N LEU A 484 -0.09 14.23 13.51
CA LEU A 484 -0.73 12.91 13.59
C LEU A 484 -2.08 13.02 14.30
N LYS A 485 -3.17 12.70 13.62
CA LYS A 485 -4.51 12.68 14.21
C LYS A 485 -5.02 11.26 14.38
N LEU A 486 -5.52 10.96 15.57
CA LEU A 486 -6.16 9.70 15.89
C LEU A 486 -7.69 9.81 15.81
N TYR A 487 -8.34 8.73 15.40
CA TYR A 487 -9.79 8.61 15.32
C TYR A 487 -10.27 7.41 16.13
N ASP A 488 -11.51 7.49 16.61
CA ASP A 488 -12.16 6.42 17.36
C ASP A 488 -12.23 5.14 16.52
N ASP A 489 -11.85 4.00 17.12
CA ASP A 489 -12.00 2.67 16.53
C ASP A 489 -13.47 2.18 16.63
N ILE A 490 -14.35 2.79 15.84
CA ILE A 490 -15.81 2.64 15.96
C ILE A 490 -16.33 1.21 15.73
N TYR A 491 -15.60 0.39 14.99
CA TYR A 491 -15.91 -1.03 14.71
C TYR A 491 -14.98 -2.02 15.44
N GLY A 492 -13.93 -1.55 16.11
CA GLY A 492 -12.99 -2.41 16.85
C GLY A 492 -11.95 -3.11 15.96
N TYR A 493 -11.82 -2.72 14.69
CA TYR A 493 -10.86 -3.33 13.77
C TYR A 493 -9.43 -3.00 14.16
N SER A 494 -9.17 -1.81 14.72
CA SER A 494 -7.82 -1.45 15.13
C SER A 494 -7.30 -2.24 16.31
N ALA A 495 -8.14 -2.43 17.33
CA ALA A 495 -7.82 -3.33 18.43
C ALA A 495 -7.47 -4.75 17.95
N LYS A 496 -8.24 -5.29 16.99
CA LYS A 496 -8.00 -6.63 16.43
C LYS A 496 -6.70 -6.72 15.62
N VAL A 497 -6.39 -5.70 14.81
CA VAL A 497 -5.13 -5.65 14.06
C VAL A 497 -3.94 -5.58 14.99
N ARG A 498 -3.98 -4.73 16.04
CA ARG A 498 -2.92 -4.66 17.05
C ARG A 498 -2.72 -6.00 17.75
N ALA A 499 -3.81 -6.67 18.13
CA ALA A 499 -3.74 -8.01 18.71
C ALA A 499 -3.11 -9.04 17.76
N ALA A 500 -3.48 -9.05 16.48
CA ALA A 500 -2.91 -9.94 15.46
C ALA A 500 -1.40 -9.69 15.23
N LEU A 501 -0.95 -8.45 15.43
CA LEU A 501 0.45 -8.04 15.34
C LEU A 501 1.23 -8.21 16.67
N ALA A 502 0.58 -8.69 17.73
CA ALA A 502 1.13 -8.76 19.08
C ALA A 502 1.69 -7.40 19.59
N LEU A 503 0.86 -6.36 19.53
CA LEU A 503 1.16 -4.98 19.93
C LEU A 503 0.30 -4.46 21.09
#